data_AF-A0A6M2CX40-F1
#
_entry.id   AF-A0A6M2CX40-F1
#
_cell.length_a   1.000
_cell.length_b   1.000
_cell.length_c   1.000
_cell.angle_alpha   90.00
_cell.angle_beta   90.00
_cell.angle_gamma   90.00
#
_symmetry.space_group_name_H-M   'P 1'
#
loop_
_entity.id
_entity.type
_entity.pdbx_description
1 polymer ?
#
loop_
_entity_poly.entity_id
_entity_poly.type
_entity_poly.pdbx_seq_one_letter_code
_entity_poly.pdbx_strand_id
1 'polypeptide(L)'
;MFRRVVTGVSIFGGGVAAFVVCSEQAKKRTVLASWTTNFEPTVQWDSNWDKREPECCTKPPKNSSEKEQNRYNEELQKAKPTATRYLYIIRHGQYNMRGESDKDFTLTELGRKQADATGQRLKELGVPFSRLVHSTMTRAIETAEIIHKHLQPLPIDSCELIREGAPIPPEPPYGTWRPEAKVFFTDGARIEAGFRKYFYRASPSQKEDSHEIIVCHANVIRYWICRALQFPPEAWSRISLANCSISLVRIPPSGRVSLRSLGDTGHFPQEMITTS
;
A
#
# COMPACT_ATOMS: atom_id res chain seq x y z
N MET A 1 62.96 23.68 0.86
CA MET A 1 64.04 23.93 -0.13
C MET A 1 63.36 24.23 -1.47
N PHE A 2 63.64 25.40 -2.03
CA PHE A 2 63.18 25.97 -3.31
C PHE A 2 61.67 26.18 -3.55
N ARG A 3 61.22 27.40 -3.21
CA ARG A 3 60.10 28.10 -3.85
C ARG A 3 60.56 28.63 -5.22
N ARG A 4 59.80 28.39 -6.28
CA ARG A 4 59.83 29.24 -7.50
C ARG A 4 58.54 30.05 -7.53
N VAL A 5 58.68 31.35 -7.29
CA VAL A 5 57.63 32.36 -7.51
C VAL A 5 57.88 32.96 -8.88
N VAL A 6 56.90 32.88 -9.77
CA VAL A 6 56.87 33.70 -10.99
C VAL A 6 55.84 34.79 -10.75
N THR A 7 56.33 36.00 -10.47
CA THR A 7 55.55 37.24 -10.48
C THR A 7 55.70 37.89 -11.84
N GLY A 8 54.62 37.91 -12.64
CA GLY A 8 54.45 38.85 -13.73
C GLY A 8 53.50 39.95 -13.28
N VAL A 9 53.98 41.18 -13.20
CA VAL A 9 53.15 42.38 -13.01
C VAL A 9 52.83 42.92 -14.40
N SER A 10 51.55 42.96 -14.77
CA SER A 10 51.06 43.85 -15.81
C SER A 10 50.02 44.79 -15.21
N ILE A 11 50.32 46.08 -15.35
CA ILE A 11 49.53 47.23 -14.94
C ILE A 11 48.31 47.31 -15.88
N PHE A 12 47.16 47.68 -15.32
CA PHE A 12 45.80 47.80 -15.89
C PHE A 12 44.88 46.58 -15.74
N GLY A 13 43.83 46.75 -14.93
CA GLY A 13 42.60 45.95 -14.95
C GLY A 13 42.58 44.80 -13.95
N GLY A 14 42.00 45.04 -12.78
CA GLY A 14 41.87 44.04 -11.72
C GLY A 14 41.02 42.83 -12.10
N GLY A 15 41.28 41.72 -11.39
CA GLY A 15 40.31 40.65 -11.20
C GLY A 15 40.63 39.29 -11.81
N VAL A 16 41.75 38.65 -11.44
CA VAL A 16 41.86 37.18 -11.57
C VAL A 16 42.65 36.61 -10.39
N ALA A 17 42.01 36.49 -9.23
CA ALA A 17 42.55 35.73 -8.09
C ALA A 17 41.43 35.19 -7.19
N ALA A 18 40.50 34.42 -7.74
CA ALA A 18 39.50 33.69 -6.93
C ALA A 18 38.84 32.50 -7.64
N PHE A 19 39.54 31.72 -8.47
CA PHE A 19 38.89 30.58 -9.15
C PHE A 19 39.51 29.19 -8.92
N VAL A 20 40.60 29.06 -8.16
CA VAL A 20 41.26 27.73 -8.01
C VAL A 20 41.06 27.09 -6.63
N VAL A 21 40.62 27.83 -5.60
CA VAL A 21 40.37 27.25 -4.26
C VAL A 21 38.97 26.62 -4.13
N CYS A 22 37.98 27.05 -4.92
CA CYS A 22 36.64 26.44 -4.86
C CYS A 22 36.51 25.12 -5.64
N SER A 23 37.43 24.77 -6.54
CA SER A 23 37.26 23.56 -7.38
C SER A 23 37.72 22.26 -6.70
N GLU A 24 38.71 22.30 -5.80
CA GLU A 24 39.15 21.10 -5.06
C GLU A 24 38.28 20.81 -3.83
N GLN A 25 37.73 21.84 -3.17
CA GLN A 25 36.75 21.65 -2.09
C GLN A 25 35.35 21.26 -2.62
N ALA A 26 34.96 21.72 -3.82
CA ALA A 26 33.70 21.30 -4.44
C ALA A 26 33.73 19.83 -4.90
N LYS A 27 34.90 19.26 -5.21
CA LYS A 27 35.05 17.86 -5.67
C LYS A 27 34.94 16.80 -4.56
N LYS A 28 34.80 17.17 -3.29
CA LYS A 28 34.74 16.22 -2.16
C LYS A 28 33.38 16.14 -1.43
N ARG A 29 32.31 16.74 -1.95
CA ARG A 29 30.98 16.65 -1.32
C ARG A 29 29.84 16.50 -2.33
N THR A 30 29.94 15.55 -3.24
CA THR A 30 28.72 14.91 -3.76
C THR A 30 28.27 13.88 -2.73
N VAL A 31 27.71 14.37 -1.62
CA VAL A 31 27.04 13.50 -0.65
C VAL A 31 25.71 13.13 -1.29
N LEU A 32 25.62 11.90 -1.79
CA LEU A 32 24.38 11.35 -2.31
C LEU A 32 23.42 11.21 -1.12
N ALA A 33 22.49 12.17 -1.00
CA ALA A 33 21.56 12.30 0.12
C ALA A 33 20.55 11.13 0.27
N SER A 34 20.62 10.10 -0.58
CA SER A 34 19.60 9.03 -0.63
C SER A 34 19.88 7.84 0.29
N TRP A 35 21.10 7.65 0.80
CA TRP A 35 21.44 6.51 1.68
C TRP A 35 22.37 6.83 2.85
N THR A 36 23.04 7.98 2.83
CA THR A 36 23.92 8.45 3.91
C THR A 36 23.43 9.80 4.40
N THR A 37 22.45 9.78 5.30
CA THR A 37 21.98 10.98 5.98
C THR A 37 22.16 10.80 7.47
N ASN A 38 22.74 11.78 8.14
CA ASN A 38 22.61 11.98 9.59
C ASN A 38 21.15 12.34 9.98
N PHE A 39 20.17 11.88 9.20
CA PHE A 39 18.76 12.14 9.35
C PHE A 39 18.11 10.87 9.86
N GLU A 40 17.53 10.97 11.04
CA GLU A 40 16.75 9.92 11.65
C GLU A 40 15.27 10.27 11.44
N PRO A 41 14.48 9.42 10.74
CA PRO A 41 13.06 9.69 10.55
C PRO A 41 12.32 9.59 11.88
N THR A 42 11.25 10.38 12.05
CA THR A 42 10.42 10.36 13.26
C THR A 42 9.75 9.01 13.51
N VAL A 43 9.49 8.25 12.45
CA VAL A 43 9.00 6.87 12.49
C VAL A 43 9.88 6.05 11.56
N GLN A 44 10.53 5.03 12.11
CA GLN A 44 11.31 4.08 11.32
C GLN A 44 10.38 3.00 10.73
N TRP A 45 10.72 2.55 9.53
CA TRP A 45 10.01 1.47 8.87
C TRP A 45 10.24 0.13 9.59
N ASP A 46 9.18 -0.53 10.06
CA ASP A 46 9.24 -1.93 10.50
C ASP A 46 9.33 -2.84 9.27
N SER A 47 10.49 -3.43 9.00
CA SER A 47 10.68 -4.38 7.89
C SER A 47 9.94 -5.69 8.09
N ASN A 48 9.68 -6.09 9.34
CA ASN A 48 9.00 -7.34 9.69
C ASN A 48 7.56 -7.08 10.17
N TRP A 49 6.88 -6.11 9.56
CA TRP A 49 5.50 -5.71 9.89
C TRP A 49 4.49 -6.85 9.71
N ASP A 50 4.73 -7.76 8.76
CA ASP A 50 3.89 -8.93 8.47
C ASP A 50 4.37 -10.23 9.15
N LYS A 51 5.44 -10.15 9.97
CA LYS A 51 6.05 -11.28 10.68
C LYS A 51 6.54 -12.41 9.77
N ARG A 52 6.92 -12.07 8.53
CA ARG A 52 7.40 -13.02 7.51
C ARG A 52 8.80 -12.71 6.99
N GLU A 53 9.57 -11.86 7.67
CA GLU A 53 10.96 -11.63 7.31
C GLU A 53 11.76 -12.94 7.35
N PRO A 54 12.51 -13.31 6.28
CA PRO A 54 13.19 -14.60 6.20
C PRO A 54 14.09 -14.88 7.41
N GLU A 55 14.79 -13.87 7.92
CA GLU A 55 15.64 -13.97 9.11
C GLU A 55 14.82 -14.29 10.38
N CYS A 56 13.57 -13.83 10.45
CA CYS A 56 12.66 -14.13 11.57
C CYS A 56 11.94 -15.48 11.42
N CYS A 57 11.88 -16.03 10.20
CA CYS A 57 11.28 -17.33 9.90
C CYS A 57 12.31 -18.48 9.91
N THR A 58 13.60 -18.19 10.06
CA THR A 58 14.69 -19.17 9.99
C THR A 58 15.37 -19.30 11.35
N LYS A 59 15.80 -20.51 11.70
CA LYS A 59 16.47 -20.75 13.00
C LYS A 59 17.89 -20.20 12.93
N PRO A 60 18.32 -19.34 13.88
CA PRO A 60 19.66 -18.79 13.86
C PRO A 60 20.73 -19.90 13.94
N PRO A 61 21.93 -19.65 13.42
CA PRO A 61 23.03 -20.60 13.51
C PRO A 61 23.37 -20.87 14.99
N LYS A 62 23.58 -22.14 15.34
CA LYS A 62 23.89 -22.54 16.73
C LYS A 62 25.31 -22.17 17.16
N ASN A 63 26.21 -22.06 16.20
CA ASN A 63 27.61 -21.74 16.37
C ASN A 63 28.17 -21.16 15.06
N SER A 64 29.43 -20.73 15.09
CA SER A 64 30.15 -20.15 13.94
C SER A 64 30.76 -21.18 12.98
N SER A 65 30.39 -22.45 13.07
CA SER A 65 30.92 -23.47 12.15
C SER A 65 30.40 -23.23 10.73
N GLU A 66 31.25 -23.49 9.73
CA GLU A 66 30.88 -23.35 8.32
C GLU A 66 29.65 -24.19 7.96
N LYS A 67 29.53 -25.39 8.54
CA LYS A 67 28.39 -26.28 8.33
C LYS A 67 27.07 -25.64 8.81
N GLU A 68 27.05 -25.06 10.01
CA GLU A 68 25.85 -24.39 10.53
C GLU A 68 25.55 -23.10 9.75
N GLN A 69 26.57 -22.35 9.35
CA GLN A 69 26.39 -21.14 8.54
C GLN A 69 25.82 -21.47 7.15
N ASN A 70 26.31 -22.53 6.50
CA ASN A 70 25.80 -22.99 5.22
C ASN A 70 24.34 -23.47 5.32
N ARG A 71 24.01 -24.25 6.36
CA ARG A 71 22.61 -24.64 6.66
C ARG A 71 21.71 -23.43 6.79
N TYR A 72 22.11 -22.45 7.62
CA TYR A 72 21.34 -21.23 7.83
C TYR A 72 21.14 -20.45 6.53
N ASN A 73 22.22 -20.26 5.75
CA ASN A 73 22.16 -19.55 4.48
C ASN A 73 21.21 -20.26 3.48
N GLU A 74 21.26 -21.58 3.37
CA GLU A 74 20.34 -22.35 2.52
C GLU A 74 18.88 -22.23 2.95
N GLU A 75 18.60 -22.34 4.26
CA GLU A 75 17.27 -22.15 4.83
C GLU A 75 16.76 -20.72 4.58
N LEU A 76 17.63 -19.72 4.72
CA LEU A 76 17.33 -18.31 4.46
C LEU A 76 16.98 -18.08 2.99
N GLN A 77 17.72 -18.66 2.05
CA GLN A 77 17.38 -18.57 0.63
C GLN A 77 16.06 -19.27 0.31
N LYS A 78 15.76 -20.42 0.95
CA LYS A 78 14.47 -21.11 0.79
C LYS A 78 13.30 -20.33 1.39
N ALA A 79 13.54 -19.56 2.45
CA ALA A 79 12.54 -18.75 3.13
C ALA A 79 12.30 -17.39 2.46
N LYS A 80 13.14 -16.98 1.49
CA LYS A 80 12.98 -15.72 0.78
C LYS A 80 11.81 -15.79 -0.21
N PRO A 81 10.83 -14.88 -0.11
CA PRO A 81 9.85 -14.69 -1.17
C PRO A 81 10.53 -14.29 -2.47
N THR A 82 9.89 -14.63 -3.59
CA THR A 82 10.39 -14.27 -4.93
C THR A 82 9.37 -13.52 -5.78
N ALA A 83 8.09 -13.61 -5.43
CA ALA A 83 6.99 -12.97 -6.16
C ALA A 83 6.51 -11.66 -5.49
N THR A 84 6.02 -10.74 -6.33
CA THR A 84 5.32 -9.52 -5.91
C THR A 84 3.82 -9.76 -5.84
N ARG A 85 3.15 -9.19 -4.83
CA ARG A 85 1.69 -9.17 -4.76
C ARG A 85 1.15 -7.79 -5.09
N TYR A 86 0.13 -7.73 -5.95
CA TYR A 86 -0.62 -6.53 -6.30
C TYR A 86 -2.04 -6.66 -5.78
N LEU A 87 -2.46 -5.75 -4.90
CA LEU A 87 -3.79 -5.73 -4.31
C LEU A 87 -4.60 -4.58 -4.91
N TYR A 88 -5.65 -4.91 -5.66
CA TYR A 88 -6.61 -3.99 -6.25
C TYR A 88 -7.82 -3.92 -5.32
N ILE A 89 -7.84 -2.89 -4.48
CA ILE A 89 -8.83 -2.75 -3.41
C ILE A 89 -9.89 -1.74 -3.87
N ILE A 90 -11.14 -2.21 -3.95
CA ILE A 90 -12.25 -1.51 -4.59
C ILE A 90 -13.31 -1.23 -3.55
N ARG A 91 -13.75 0.03 -3.45
CA ARG A 91 -14.92 0.37 -2.65
C ARG A 91 -16.19 -0.09 -3.37
N HIS A 92 -17.19 -0.60 -2.66
CA HIS A 92 -18.49 -0.91 -3.26
C HIS A 92 -19.12 0.28 -4.03
N GLY A 93 -20.02 -0.04 -4.97
CA GLY A 93 -20.80 0.95 -5.73
C GLY A 93 -21.80 1.72 -4.87
N GLN A 94 -22.39 2.78 -5.43
CA GLN A 94 -23.46 3.52 -4.76
C GLN A 94 -24.62 2.59 -4.43
N TYR A 95 -25.22 2.76 -3.24
CA TYR A 95 -26.24 1.85 -2.75
C TYR A 95 -27.37 2.58 -2.04
N ASN A 96 -28.51 1.90 -1.91
CA ASN A 96 -29.65 2.40 -1.18
C ASN A 96 -29.34 2.38 0.33
N MET A 97 -29.30 3.57 0.95
CA MET A 97 -29.12 3.68 2.40
C MET A 97 -30.44 3.62 3.17
N ARG A 98 -31.57 3.46 2.47
CA ARG A 98 -32.91 3.33 3.06
C ARG A 98 -33.25 1.85 3.17
N GLY A 99 -33.55 1.38 4.37
CA GLY A 99 -33.85 -0.04 4.62
C GLY A 99 -33.71 -0.37 6.11
N GLU A 100 -34.20 -1.54 6.49
CA GLU A 100 -34.17 -2.01 7.89
C GLU A 100 -32.99 -2.96 8.13
N SER A 101 -32.53 -3.64 7.08
CA SER A 101 -31.48 -4.66 7.17
C SER A 101 -30.47 -4.58 6.02
N ASP A 102 -29.35 -5.28 6.16
CA ASP A 102 -28.29 -5.33 5.13
C ASP A 102 -28.82 -5.81 3.76
N LYS A 103 -29.89 -6.62 3.75
CA LYS A 103 -30.52 -7.11 2.51
C LYS A 103 -31.18 -6.00 1.69
N ASP A 104 -31.59 -4.90 2.34
CA ASP A 104 -32.23 -3.76 1.69
C ASP A 104 -31.20 -2.79 1.10
N PHE A 105 -29.96 -2.85 1.59
CA PHE A 105 -28.83 -2.00 1.20
C PHE A 105 -28.17 -2.46 -0.11
N THR A 106 -29.01 -2.67 -1.13
CA THR A 106 -28.65 -3.05 -2.51
C THR A 106 -28.11 -1.86 -3.29
N LEU A 107 -27.38 -2.11 -4.39
CA LEU A 107 -26.87 -1.05 -5.25
C LEU A 107 -28.01 -0.21 -5.83
N THR A 108 -27.75 1.07 -6.13
CA THR A 108 -28.62 1.88 -6.97
C THR A 108 -28.41 1.53 -8.45
N GLU A 109 -29.22 2.06 -9.36
CA GLU A 109 -28.95 1.92 -10.80
C GLU A 109 -27.57 2.50 -11.16
N LEU A 110 -27.24 3.67 -10.59
CA LEU A 110 -25.92 4.29 -10.75
C LEU A 110 -24.80 3.40 -10.18
N GLY A 111 -25.00 2.80 -9.00
CA GLY A 111 -24.04 1.87 -8.41
C GLY A 111 -23.74 0.65 -9.28
N ARG A 112 -24.74 0.13 -10.00
CA ARG A 112 -24.55 -0.95 -10.97
C ARG A 112 -23.74 -0.48 -12.18
N LYS A 113 -24.00 0.71 -12.70
CA LYS A 113 -23.21 1.32 -13.79
C LYS A 113 -21.76 1.58 -13.37
N GLN A 114 -21.55 2.05 -12.14
CA GLN A 114 -20.22 2.24 -11.55
C GLN A 114 -19.45 0.91 -11.46
N ALA A 115 -20.09 -0.15 -10.95
CA ALA A 115 -19.47 -1.47 -10.84
C ALA A 115 -19.14 -2.06 -12.23
N ASP A 116 -20.02 -1.86 -13.21
CA ASP A 116 -19.82 -2.29 -14.59
C ASP A 116 -18.61 -1.60 -15.23
N ALA A 117 -18.53 -0.27 -15.15
CA ALA A 117 -17.41 0.51 -15.66
C ALA A 117 -16.08 0.16 -14.95
N THR A 118 -16.11 -0.09 -13.63
CA THR A 118 -14.92 -0.60 -12.92
C THR A 118 -14.51 -2.00 -13.39
N GLY A 119 -15.47 -2.88 -13.67
CA GLY A 119 -15.21 -4.20 -14.27
C GLY A 119 -14.55 -4.10 -15.65
N GLN A 120 -15.07 -3.22 -16.52
CA GLN A 120 -14.47 -2.93 -17.83
C GLN A 120 -13.05 -2.39 -17.68
N ARG A 121 -12.84 -1.43 -16.76
CA ARG A 121 -11.52 -0.86 -16.49
C ARG A 121 -10.51 -1.92 -16.06
N LEU A 122 -10.90 -2.84 -15.17
CA LEU A 122 -10.02 -3.93 -14.74
C LEU A 122 -9.66 -4.86 -15.90
N LYS A 123 -10.63 -5.19 -16.77
CA LYS A 123 -10.39 -5.99 -17.97
C LYS A 123 -9.37 -5.32 -18.91
N GLU A 124 -9.48 -4.01 -19.11
CA GLU A 124 -8.55 -3.24 -19.95
C GLU A 124 -7.10 -3.22 -19.44
N LEU A 125 -6.86 -3.44 -18.14
CA LEU A 125 -5.50 -3.51 -17.61
C LEU A 125 -4.71 -4.70 -18.20
N GLY A 126 -5.40 -5.74 -18.70
CA GLY A 126 -4.76 -6.90 -19.32
C GLY A 126 -3.89 -7.72 -18.37
N VAL A 127 -4.11 -7.61 -17.05
CA VAL A 127 -3.36 -8.37 -16.03
C VAL A 127 -4.05 -9.69 -15.68
N PRO A 128 -3.30 -10.75 -15.36
CA PRO A 128 -3.87 -12.04 -14.97
C PRO A 128 -4.33 -12.01 -13.50
N PHE A 129 -5.57 -11.57 -13.26
CA PHE A 129 -6.15 -11.60 -11.92
C PHE A 129 -6.27 -13.03 -11.39
N SER A 130 -5.73 -13.30 -10.21
CA SER A 130 -5.66 -14.64 -9.63
C SER A 130 -6.83 -15.00 -8.74
N ARG A 131 -7.50 -14.01 -8.14
CA ARG A 131 -8.70 -14.19 -7.30
C ARG A 131 -9.43 -12.87 -7.05
N LEU A 132 -10.70 -12.98 -6.67
CA LEU A 132 -11.52 -11.88 -6.19
C LEU A 132 -12.04 -12.24 -4.79
N VAL A 133 -11.85 -11.32 -3.85
CA VAL A 133 -12.39 -11.43 -2.50
C VAL A 133 -13.40 -10.32 -2.29
N HIS A 134 -14.55 -10.58 -1.67
CA HIS A 134 -15.50 -9.53 -1.35
C HIS A 134 -16.03 -9.63 0.08
N SER A 135 -16.44 -8.47 0.61
CA SER A 135 -17.18 -8.41 1.86
C SER A 135 -18.54 -9.11 1.73
N THR A 136 -19.02 -9.67 2.83
CA THR A 136 -20.35 -10.30 2.91
C THR A 136 -21.50 -9.31 3.05
N MET A 137 -21.27 -8.00 2.94
CA MET A 137 -22.33 -7.00 2.90
C MET A 137 -22.95 -6.92 1.51
N THR A 138 -24.28 -6.84 1.41
CA THR A 138 -25.04 -6.91 0.14
C THR A 138 -24.46 -6.04 -0.97
N ARG A 139 -24.24 -4.74 -0.71
CA ARG A 139 -23.63 -3.81 -1.68
C ARG A 139 -22.26 -4.24 -2.21
N ALA A 140 -21.44 -4.91 -1.39
CA ALA A 140 -20.13 -5.41 -1.82
C ALA A 140 -20.26 -6.71 -2.62
N ILE A 141 -21.20 -7.59 -2.25
CA ILE A 141 -21.55 -8.79 -3.02
C ILE A 141 -21.99 -8.40 -4.43
N GLU A 142 -23.01 -7.53 -4.55
CA GLU A 142 -23.52 -7.10 -5.86
C GLU A 142 -22.43 -6.40 -6.70
N THR A 143 -21.57 -5.58 -6.09
CA THR A 143 -20.45 -4.93 -6.79
C THR A 143 -19.48 -5.98 -7.33
N ALA A 144 -19.09 -6.95 -6.51
CA ALA A 144 -18.16 -8.02 -6.89
C ALA A 144 -18.71 -8.89 -8.01
N GLU A 145 -19.99 -9.25 -7.95
CA GLU A 145 -20.66 -10.04 -8.99
C GLU A 145 -20.69 -9.32 -10.34
N ILE A 146 -20.95 -8.00 -10.35
CA ILE A 146 -20.93 -7.22 -11.59
C ILE A 146 -19.51 -7.12 -12.15
N ILE A 147 -18.52 -6.80 -11.31
CA ILE A 147 -17.12 -6.74 -11.72
C ILE A 147 -16.66 -8.09 -12.30
N HIS A 148 -17.02 -9.20 -11.66
CA HIS A 148 -16.56 -10.53 -12.06
C HIS A 148 -17.01 -10.93 -13.48
N LYS A 149 -18.18 -10.45 -13.95
CA LYS A 149 -18.68 -10.71 -15.31
C LYS A 149 -17.73 -10.24 -16.43
N HIS A 150 -16.86 -9.27 -16.14
CA HIS A 150 -15.89 -8.73 -17.10
C HIS A 150 -14.56 -9.48 -17.12
N LEU A 151 -14.29 -10.30 -16.10
CA LEU A 151 -13.00 -10.95 -15.88
C LEU A 151 -13.02 -12.38 -16.46
N GLN A 152 -11.82 -12.92 -16.68
CA GLN A 152 -11.69 -14.35 -16.93
C GLN A 152 -12.15 -15.14 -15.69
N PRO A 153 -12.63 -16.39 -15.84
CA PRO A 153 -13.02 -17.22 -14.72
C PRO A 153 -11.90 -17.30 -13.68
N LEU A 154 -12.21 -16.91 -12.45
CA LEU A 154 -11.27 -16.88 -11.32
C LEU A 154 -12.01 -17.17 -10.02
N PRO A 155 -11.33 -17.70 -8.98
CA PRO A 155 -11.95 -17.99 -7.69
C PRO A 155 -12.52 -16.72 -7.02
N ILE A 156 -13.73 -16.84 -6.48
CA ILE A 156 -14.39 -15.81 -5.70
C ILE A 156 -14.55 -16.28 -4.25
N ASP A 157 -13.99 -15.53 -3.31
CA ASP A 157 -14.10 -15.79 -1.89
C ASP A 157 -14.89 -14.69 -1.18
N SER A 158 -15.78 -15.07 -0.28
CA SER A 158 -16.45 -14.13 0.63
C SER A 158 -15.69 -14.02 1.96
N CYS A 159 -15.70 -12.84 2.60
CA CYS A 159 -15.01 -12.65 3.87
C CYS A 159 -15.71 -11.69 4.84
N GLU A 160 -15.99 -12.20 6.04
CA GLU A 160 -16.58 -11.45 7.16
C GLU A 160 -15.63 -10.39 7.76
N LEU A 161 -14.31 -10.62 7.70
CA LEU A 161 -13.32 -9.71 8.29
C LEU A 161 -13.28 -8.34 7.61
N ILE A 162 -13.79 -8.27 6.37
CA ILE A 162 -13.75 -7.06 5.54
C ILE A 162 -15.12 -6.39 5.39
N ARG A 163 -16.08 -6.69 6.29
CA ARG A 163 -17.30 -5.89 6.48
C ARG A 163 -16.96 -4.47 6.94
N GLU A 164 -17.82 -3.50 6.64
CA GLU A 164 -17.62 -2.12 7.09
C GLU A 164 -17.61 -2.06 8.62
N GLY A 165 -16.97 -1.03 9.18
CA GLY A 165 -16.96 -0.84 10.62
C GLY A 165 -16.23 0.44 11.05
N ALA A 166 -16.09 0.59 12.36
CA ALA A 166 -15.31 1.65 12.99
C ALA A 166 -13.92 1.11 13.39
N PRO A 167 -12.85 1.35 12.60
CA PRO A 167 -11.56 0.72 12.86
C PRO A 167 -10.92 1.21 14.17
N ILE A 168 -10.72 2.53 14.28
CA ILE A 168 -10.23 3.21 15.48
C ILE A 168 -10.75 4.65 15.49
N PRO A 169 -10.73 5.36 16.63
CA PRO A 169 -11.04 6.78 16.68
C PRO A 169 -10.15 7.59 15.70
N PRO A 170 -10.75 8.43 14.83
CA PRO A 170 -10.00 9.23 13.87
C PRO A 170 -9.41 10.50 14.50
N GLU A 171 -8.34 11.02 13.90
CA GLU A 171 -7.76 12.33 14.19
C GLU A 171 -7.59 13.13 12.88
N PRO A 172 -8.27 14.28 12.69
CA PRO A 172 -9.13 14.96 13.67
C PRO A 172 -10.46 14.23 13.93
N PRO A 173 -11.09 14.47 15.10
CA PRO A 173 -12.38 13.90 15.42
C PRO A 173 -13.47 14.40 14.46
N TYR A 174 -14.40 13.52 14.09
CA TYR A 174 -15.50 13.84 13.19
C TYR A 174 -16.80 14.03 13.98
N GLY A 175 -17.24 15.28 14.13
CA GLY A 175 -18.27 15.66 15.10
C GLY A 175 -19.63 14.97 14.96
N THR A 176 -20.02 14.52 13.76
CA THR A 176 -21.31 13.85 13.50
C THR A 176 -21.24 12.33 13.56
N TRP A 177 -20.05 11.74 13.57
CA TRP A 177 -19.85 10.29 13.64
C TRP A 177 -19.24 9.93 14.99
N ARG A 178 -20.08 9.42 15.90
CA ARG A 178 -19.71 9.11 17.29
C ARG A 178 -20.14 7.69 17.68
N PRO A 179 -19.52 6.64 17.12
CA PRO A 179 -19.74 5.28 17.60
C PRO A 179 -19.36 5.16 19.08
N GLU A 180 -20.02 4.25 19.80
CA GLU A 180 -19.62 3.90 21.15
C GLU A 180 -18.23 3.25 21.17
N ALA A 181 -17.50 3.41 22.27
CA ALA A 181 -16.16 2.82 22.44
C ALA A 181 -16.10 1.31 22.13
N LYS A 182 -17.14 0.56 22.53
CA LYS A 182 -17.25 -0.89 22.28
C LYS A 182 -17.20 -1.26 20.80
N VAL A 183 -17.73 -0.41 19.92
CA VAL A 183 -17.75 -0.64 18.47
C VAL A 183 -16.34 -0.63 17.91
N PHE A 184 -15.50 0.30 18.36
CA PHE A 184 -14.09 0.36 17.96
C PHE A 184 -13.31 -0.88 18.39
N PHE A 185 -13.61 -1.46 19.56
CA PHE A 185 -12.94 -2.69 20.01
C PHE A 185 -13.31 -3.89 19.14
N THR A 186 -14.60 -4.05 18.81
CA THR A 186 -15.06 -5.19 18.00
C THR A 186 -14.66 -5.04 16.53
N ASP A 187 -14.91 -3.88 15.93
CA ASP A 187 -14.63 -3.64 14.52
C ASP A 187 -13.14 -3.45 14.27
N GLY A 188 -12.43 -2.74 15.15
CA GLY A 188 -10.99 -2.55 15.04
C GLY A 188 -10.22 -3.86 15.03
N ALA A 189 -10.53 -4.77 15.96
CA ALA A 189 -9.90 -6.09 16.00
C ALA A 189 -10.20 -6.91 14.73
N ARG A 190 -11.45 -6.87 14.24
CA ARG A 190 -11.87 -7.55 13.02
C ARG A 190 -11.18 -7.01 11.77
N ILE A 191 -11.12 -5.69 11.63
CA ILE A 191 -10.50 -5.01 10.48
C ILE A 191 -8.98 -5.22 10.47
N GLU A 192 -8.31 -5.18 11.63
CA GLU A 192 -6.88 -5.50 11.77
C GLU A 192 -6.62 -7.00 11.47
N ALA A 193 -7.51 -7.91 11.89
CA ALA A 193 -7.40 -9.32 11.49
C ALA A 193 -7.52 -9.49 9.97
N GLY A 194 -8.43 -8.74 9.33
CA GLY A 194 -8.53 -8.65 7.88
C GLY A 194 -7.24 -8.12 7.23
N PHE A 195 -6.64 -7.06 7.80
CA PHE A 195 -5.35 -6.52 7.34
C PHE A 195 -4.28 -7.61 7.32
N ARG A 196 -4.08 -8.30 8.45
CA ARG A 196 -3.09 -9.39 8.58
C ARG A 196 -3.36 -10.57 7.67
N LYS A 197 -4.63 -10.83 7.33
CA LYS A 197 -5.03 -11.90 6.41
C LYS A 197 -4.67 -11.59 4.96
N TYR A 198 -4.72 -10.32 4.53
CA TYR A 198 -4.57 -9.95 3.12
C TYR A 198 -3.27 -9.22 2.79
N PHE A 199 -2.72 -8.43 3.71
CA PHE A 199 -1.46 -7.70 3.56
C PHE A 199 -0.31 -8.51 4.16
N TYR A 200 0.48 -9.13 3.29
CA TYR A 200 1.67 -9.88 3.65
C TYR A 200 2.52 -10.12 2.41
N ARG A 201 3.82 -10.37 2.56
CA ARG A 201 4.69 -10.78 1.44
C ARG A 201 4.32 -12.15 0.89
N ALA A 202 4.56 -12.39 -0.40
CA ALA A 202 4.28 -13.68 -1.02
C ALA A 202 4.93 -14.86 -0.27
N SER A 203 4.30 -16.04 -0.34
CA SER A 203 4.93 -17.27 0.15
C SER A 203 6.21 -17.56 -0.65
N PRO A 204 7.27 -18.12 -0.04
CA PRO A 204 8.47 -18.55 -0.80
C PRO A 204 8.17 -19.61 -1.87
N SER A 205 7.06 -20.34 -1.72
CA SER A 205 6.56 -21.28 -2.73
C SER A 205 5.94 -20.59 -3.96
N GLN A 206 5.48 -19.34 -3.84
CA GLN A 206 4.89 -18.58 -4.94
C GLN A 206 6.00 -18.05 -5.88
N LYS A 207 5.97 -18.46 -7.15
CA LYS A 207 6.99 -18.13 -8.15
C LYS A 207 6.60 -17.00 -9.09
N GLU A 208 5.31 -16.77 -9.29
CA GLU A 208 4.79 -15.73 -10.16
C GLU A 208 4.12 -14.60 -9.36
N ASP A 209 4.17 -13.39 -9.90
CA ASP A 209 3.48 -12.23 -9.34
C ASP A 209 1.96 -12.48 -9.31
N SER A 210 1.28 -12.02 -8.25
CA SER A 210 -0.18 -12.16 -8.12
C SER A 210 -0.90 -10.82 -8.24
N HIS A 211 -2.05 -10.82 -8.92
CA HIS A 211 -2.96 -9.68 -9.02
C HIS A 211 -4.29 -10.06 -8.38
N GLU A 212 -4.59 -9.49 -7.22
CA GLU A 212 -5.72 -9.89 -6.38
C GLU A 212 -6.71 -8.74 -6.23
N ILE A 213 -8.00 -9.01 -6.44
CA ILE A 213 -9.06 -8.01 -6.28
C ILE A 213 -9.70 -8.18 -4.90
N ILE A 214 -9.94 -7.08 -4.20
CA ILE A 214 -10.66 -7.04 -2.92
C ILE A 214 -11.76 -5.99 -2.99
N VAL A 215 -13.03 -6.39 -2.92
CA VAL A 215 -14.19 -5.49 -2.92
C VAL A 215 -14.72 -5.31 -1.49
N CYS A 216 -14.58 -4.12 -0.93
CA CYS A 216 -15.01 -3.83 0.45
C CYS A 216 -15.47 -2.37 0.62
N HIS A 217 -15.09 -1.71 1.72
CA HIS A 217 -15.74 -0.49 2.20
C HIS A 217 -14.73 0.59 2.57
N ALA A 218 -15.22 1.82 2.68
CA ALA A 218 -14.35 2.98 2.77
C ALA A 218 -13.46 2.95 4.02
N ASN A 219 -14.01 2.70 5.21
CA ASN A 219 -13.19 2.76 6.44
C ASN A 219 -12.16 1.63 6.48
N VAL A 220 -12.54 0.43 6.02
CA VAL A 220 -11.63 -0.71 5.87
C VAL A 220 -10.44 -0.35 4.97
N ILE A 221 -10.71 0.16 3.77
CA ILE A 221 -9.67 0.53 2.80
C ILE A 221 -8.76 1.60 3.39
N ARG A 222 -9.32 2.69 3.90
CA ARG A 222 -8.57 3.82 4.46
C ARG A 222 -7.64 3.38 5.59
N TYR A 223 -8.17 2.60 6.54
CA TYR A 223 -7.40 2.08 7.65
C TYR A 223 -6.27 1.16 7.15
N TRP A 224 -6.57 0.23 6.24
CA TRP A 224 -5.54 -0.65 5.67
C TRP A 224 -4.44 0.09 4.93
N ILE A 225 -4.77 1.17 4.20
CA ILE A 225 -3.74 1.99 3.54
C ILE A 225 -2.83 2.65 4.57
N CYS A 226 -3.38 3.24 5.64
CA CYS A 226 -2.56 3.79 6.73
C CYS A 226 -1.67 2.72 7.36
N ARG A 227 -2.22 1.54 7.66
CA ARG A 227 -1.47 0.41 8.23
C ARG A 227 -0.36 -0.10 7.30
N ALA A 228 -0.66 -0.28 6.01
CA ALA A 228 0.27 -0.81 5.03
C ALA A 228 1.45 0.11 4.76
N LEU A 229 1.21 1.42 4.77
CA LEU A 229 2.24 2.46 4.60
C LEU A 229 2.91 2.88 5.91
N GLN A 230 2.51 2.28 7.03
CA GLN A 230 3.00 2.62 8.37
C GLN A 230 2.81 4.11 8.72
N PHE A 231 1.73 4.71 8.20
CA PHE A 231 1.25 6.01 8.63
C PHE A 231 0.48 5.89 9.95
N PRO A 232 0.34 6.99 10.71
CA PRO A 232 -0.56 7.02 11.87
C PRO A 232 -1.95 6.53 11.45
N PRO A 233 -2.45 5.41 12.04
CA PRO A 233 -3.70 4.81 11.59
C PRO A 233 -4.90 5.74 11.81
N GLU A 234 -4.82 6.69 12.77
CA GLU A 234 -5.87 7.67 13.09
C GLU A 234 -6.16 8.62 11.92
N ALA A 235 -5.23 8.73 10.97
CA ALA A 235 -5.38 9.54 9.77
C ALA A 235 -6.35 8.93 8.74
N TRP A 236 -6.92 7.75 8.99
CA TRP A 236 -7.79 7.05 8.04
C TRP A 236 -8.97 7.91 7.56
N SER A 237 -9.53 8.77 8.41
CA SER A 237 -10.66 9.65 8.05
C SER A 237 -10.28 10.78 7.09
N ARG A 238 -8.99 11.09 6.95
CA ARG A 238 -8.48 12.16 6.07
C ARG A 238 -8.51 11.75 4.59
N ILE A 239 -8.70 10.47 4.31
CA ILE A 239 -8.71 9.91 2.97
C ILE A 239 -10.15 9.79 2.48
N SER A 240 -10.51 10.47 1.39
CA SER A 240 -11.81 10.27 0.73
C SER A 240 -11.69 9.25 -0.41
N LEU A 241 -12.71 8.42 -0.60
CA LEU A 241 -12.76 7.39 -1.62
C LEU A 241 -14.14 7.44 -2.27
N ALA A 242 -14.21 7.54 -3.60
CA ALA A 242 -15.46 7.46 -4.32
C ALA A 242 -16.00 6.01 -4.38
N ASN A 243 -17.30 5.84 -4.61
CA ASN A 243 -17.90 4.54 -4.88
C ASN A 243 -17.21 3.89 -6.10
N CYS A 244 -16.97 2.57 -6.05
CA CYS A 244 -16.25 1.83 -7.11
C CYS A 244 -14.85 2.33 -7.47
N SER A 245 -14.25 3.19 -6.65
CA SER A 245 -12.87 3.66 -6.84
C SER A 245 -11.86 2.53 -6.63
N ILE A 246 -10.77 2.54 -7.38
CA ILE A 246 -9.71 1.53 -7.34
C ILE A 246 -8.50 2.07 -6.56
N SER A 247 -8.03 1.32 -5.55
CA SER A 247 -6.77 1.61 -4.86
C SER A 247 -5.81 0.45 -5.07
N LEU A 248 -4.59 0.72 -5.56
CA LEU A 248 -3.61 -0.30 -5.91
C LEU A 248 -2.43 -0.29 -4.96
N VAL A 249 -2.22 -1.38 -4.23
CA VAL A 249 -1.06 -1.60 -3.36
C VAL A 249 -0.14 -2.65 -3.96
N ARG A 250 1.17 -2.39 -3.95
CA ARG A 250 2.22 -3.33 -4.38
C ARG A 250 3.05 -3.75 -3.17
N ILE A 251 3.22 -5.06 -2.99
CA ILE A 251 4.04 -5.68 -1.94
C ILE A 251 5.11 -6.57 -2.60
N PRO A 252 6.31 -6.04 -2.91
CA PRO A 252 7.45 -6.83 -3.36
C PRO A 252 7.95 -7.84 -2.33
N PRO A 253 8.78 -8.82 -2.76
CA PRO A 253 9.43 -9.80 -1.88
C PRO A 253 10.16 -9.22 -0.67
N SER A 254 10.72 -8.01 -0.82
CA SER A 254 11.47 -7.30 0.23
C SER A 254 10.65 -6.86 1.44
N GLY A 255 9.32 -7.06 1.44
CA GLY A 255 8.43 -6.57 2.49
C GLY A 255 8.15 -5.06 2.43
N ARG A 256 8.86 -4.27 1.61
CA ARG A 256 8.47 -2.89 1.30
C ARG A 256 7.05 -2.84 0.75
N VAL A 257 6.34 -1.74 0.98
CA VAL A 257 4.99 -1.52 0.44
C VAL A 257 4.97 -0.23 -0.37
N SER A 258 4.24 -0.22 -1.48
CA SER A 258 4.04 0.99 -2.29
C SER A 258 2.57 1.14 -2.68
N LEU A 259 2.01 2.32 -2.44
CA LEU A 259 0.70 2.71 -2.94
C LEU A 259 0.85 3.31 -4.33
N ARG A 260 0.26 2.68 -5.34
CA ARG A 260 0.37 3.07 -6.75
C ARG A 260 -0.76 4.00 -7.18
N SER A 261 -1.95 3.80 -6.61
CA SER A 261 -3.11 4.67 -6.79
C SER A 261 -4.01 4.57 -5.55
N LEU A 262 -4.73 5.64 -5.24
CA LEU A 262 -5.66 5.72 -4.11
C LEU A 262 -6.96 6.38 -4.57
N GLY A 263 -8.08 5.67 -4.44
CA GLY A 263 -9.38 6.22 -4.82
C GLY A 263 -9.49 6.58 -6.30
N ASP A 264 -8.81 5.87 -7.20
CA ASP A 264 -8.83 6.14 -8.63
C ASP A 264 -10.24 5.95 -9.22
N THR A 265 -10.72 7.00 -9.89
CA THR A 265 -11.99 7.06 -10.62
C THR A 265 -11.82 7.71 -11.99
N GLY A 266 -10.59 7.77 -12.51
CA GLY A 266 -10.31 8.37 -13.82
C GLY A 266 -10.96 7.63 -15.01
N HIS A 267 -11.44 6.41 -14.79
CA HIS A 267 -12.24 5.64 -15.75
C HIS A 267 -13.73 6.00 -15.75
N PHE A 268 -14.17 6.93 -14.89
CA PHE A 268 -15.55 7.40 -14.85
C PHE A 268 -15.71 8.75 -15.53
N PRO A 269 -16.86 8.99 -16.19
CA PRO A 269 -17.31 10.34 -16.45
C PRO A 269 -17.75 11.03 -15.14
N GLN A 270 -17.74 12.36 -15.11
CA GLN A 270 -17.91 13.14 -13.88
C GLN A 270 -19.22 12.83 -13.14
N GLU A 271 -20.30 12.64 -13.88
CA GLU A 271 -21.65 12.34 -13.36
C GLU A 271 -21.74 11.00 -12.61
N MET A 272 -20.77 10.10 -12.82
CA MET A 272 -20.70 8.83 -12.12
C MET A 272 -19.91 8.88 -10.82
N ILE A 273 -19.24 9.99 -10.49
CA ILE A 273 -18.39 10.09 -9.30
C ILE A 273 -19.24 10.48 -8.09
N THR A 274 -19.45 9.51 -7.19
CA THR A 274 -20.19 9.71 -5.92
C THR A 274 -19.38 9.22 -4.73
N THR A 275 -19.66 9.73 -3.52
CA THR A 275 -19.01 9.29 -2.27
C THR A 275 -19.95 8.60 -1.28
N SER A 276 -21.24 8.54 -1.58
CA SER A 276 -22.28 7.88 -0.79
C SER A 276 -23.20 7.11 -1.71
#